data_AF-A0A7J3IGM7-F1
#
_entry.id   AF-A0A7J3IGM7-F1
#
_cell.length_a   1.000
_cell.length_b   1.000
_cell.length_c   1.000
_cell.angle_alpha   90.00
_cell.angle_beta   90.00
_cell.angle_gamma   90.00
#
_symmetry.space_group_name_H-M   'P 1'
#
loop_
_entity.id
_entity.type
_entity.pdbx_description
1 polymer ?
#
loop_
_entity_poly.entity_id
_entity_poly.type
_entity_poly.pdbx_seq_one_letter_code
_entity_poly.pdbx_strand_id
1 'polypeptide(L)'
;MRIYIDKKVREDFPDLEILATLMENLKVRGEDPDLETLKANVFAEIKSKYNIESLKDTPSVRAYREFFWRIGIDPTKNRPAAEALIRRVLLGNPIPKINTFVDSLNIASMKSEVAIGSFDADKISKETIIMRYSNRGEVFHGIGMGKPIVLNGSEIILSDA
;
A
#
# COMPACT_ATOMS: atom_id res chain seq x y z
N MET A 1 -13.85 -1.20 14.13
CA MET A 1 -13.54 -0.33 12.99
C MET A 1 -14.26 -0.83 11.75
N ARG A 2 -15.06 0.00 11.08
CA ARG A 2 -15.73 -0.34 9.81
C ARG A 2 -15.21 0.57 8.70
N ILE A 3 -14.91 0.00 7.53
CA ILE A 3 -14.56 0.77 6.33
C ILE A 3 -15.75 0.77 5.39
N TYR A 4 -16.21 1.96 5.02
CA TYR A 4 -17.25 2.18 4.04
C TYR A 4 -16.63 2.68 2.73
N ILE A 5 -17.04 2.09 1.61
CA ILE A 5 -16.67 2.59 0.29
C ILE A 5 -17.79 3.52 -0.17
N ASP A 6 -17.45 4.79 -0.39
CA ASP A 6 -18.37 5.80 -0.86
C ASP A 6 -19.09 5.35 -2.15
N LYS A 7 -20.35 5.76 -2.31
CA LYS A 7 -21.19 5.37 -3.43
C LYS A 7 -20.52 5.64 -4.77
N LYS A 8 -19.90 6.81 -4.95
CA LYS A 8 -19.27 7.17 -6.22
C LYS A 8 -18.05 6.30 -6.51
N VAL A 9 -17.25 5.98 -5.48
CA VAL A 9 -16.13 5.04 -5.61
C VAL A 9 -16.63 3.64 -5.96
N ARG A 10 -17.70 3.17 -5.33
CA ARG A 10 -18.29 1.86 -5.63
C ARG A 10 -18.85 1.77 -7.05
N GLU A 11 -19.48 2.83 -7.54
CA GLU A 11 -19.99 2.91 -8.91
C GLU A 11 -18.84 2.87 -9.93
N ASP A 12 -17.76 3.60 -9.68
CA ASP A 12 -16.61 3.62 -10.58
C ASP A 12 -15.80 2.32 -10.48
N PHE A 13 -15.72 1.71 -9.29
CA PHE A 13 -14.92 0.51 -9.02
C PHE A 13 -15.77 -0.55 -8.30
N PRO A 14 -16.68 -1.23 -9.01
CA PRO A 14 -17.60 -2.20 -8.41
C PRO A 14 -16.88 -3.40 -7.79
N ASP A 15 -15.73 -3.78 -8.37
CA ASP A 15 -14.91 -4.92 -7.94
C ASP A 15 -13.84 -4.52 -6.89
N LEU A 16 -13.83 -3.26 -6.44
CA LEU A 16 -12.89 -2.82 -5.42
C LEU A 16 -13.30 -3.36 -4.06
N GLU A 17 -12.45 -4.22 -3.51
CA GLU A 17 -12.58 -4.73 -2.15
C GLU A 17 -11.49 -4.18 -1.23
N ILE A 18 -11.86 -3.99 0.03
CA ILE A 18 -10.96 -3.59 1.10
C ILE A 18 -11.13 -4.57 2.24
N LEU A 19 -10.01 -5.16 2.65
CA LEU A 19 -9.94 -5.98 3.84
C LEU A 19 -9.27 -5.18 4.95
N ALA A 20 -9.89 -5.17 6.14
CA ALA A 20 -9.39 -4.49 7.30
C ALA A 20 -9.35 -5.44 8.49
N THR A 21 -8.29 -5.34 9.28
CA THR A 21 -8.15 -6.06 10.54
C THR A 21 -7.57 -5.12 11.60
N LEU A 22 -7.98 -5.32 12.84
CA LEU A 22 -7.41 -4.64 14.00
C LEU A 22 -6.40 -5.58 14.64
N MET A 23 -5.17 -5.09 14.84
CA MET A 23 -4.13 -5.83 15.54
C MET A 23 -3.83 -5.13 16.86
N GLU A 24 -4.07 -5.83 17.97
CA GLU A 24 -3.83 -5.32 19.32
C GLU A 24 -2.62 -6.00 19.94
N ASN A 25 -2.03 -5.36 20.96
CA ASN A 25 -0.92 -5.91 21.74
C ASN A 25 0.32 -6.27 20.90
N LEU A 26 0.57 -5.52 19.83
CA LEU A 26 1.73 -5.70 18.97
C LEU A 26 3.03 -5.36 19.71
N LYS A 27 4.00 -6.28 19.65
CA LYS A 27 5.37 -6.04 20.13
C LYS A 27 6.25 -5.59 18.97
N VAL A 28 6.29 -4.28 18.72
CA VAL A 28 7.14 -3.68 17.68
C VAL A 28 8.56 -3.52 18.19
N ARG A 29 9.54 -4.01 17.43
CA ARG A 29 10.97 -3.93 17.75
C ARG A 29 11.72 -3.33 16.55
N GLY A 30 12.97 -2.90 16.77
CA GLY A 30 13.82 -2.42 15.67
C GLY A 30 14.21 -3.54 14.70
N GLU A 31 14.37 -4.76 15.22
CA GLU A 31 14.73 -5.94 14.42
C GLU A 31 14.29 -7.24 15.10
N ASP A 32 14.24 -8.30 14.29
CA ASP A 32 13.95 -9.66 14.72
C ASP A 32 14.67 -10.64 13.77
N PRO A 33 15.57 -11.51 14.27
CA PRO A 33 16.36 -12.41 13.41
C PRO A 33 15.52 -13.38 12.56
N ASP A 34 14.36 -13.82 13.07
CA ASP A 34 13.47 -14.72 12.34
C ASP A 34 12.80 -13.97 11.20
N LEU A 35 12.44 -12.70 11.42
CA LEU A 35 11.95 -11.83 10.35
C LEU A 35 13.02 -11.55 9.30
N GLU A 36 14.29 -11.34 9.67
CA GLU A 36 15.37 -11.17 8.69
C GLU A 36 15.58 -12.43 7.84
N THR A 37 15.49 -13.60 8.46
CA THR A 37 15.51 -14.89 7.76
C THR A 37 14.32 -15.03 6.80
N LEU A 38 13.11 -14.67 7.25
CA LEU A 38 11.91 -14.66 6.42
C LEU A 38 12.05 -13.71 5.23
N LYS A 39 12.56 -12.50 5.44
CA LYS A 39 12.82 -11.52 4.36
C LYS A 39 13.75 -12.11 3.32
N ALA A 40 14.87 -12.71 3.72
CA ALA A 40 15.82 -13.33 2.80
C ALA A 40 15.18 -14.43 1.95
N ASN A 41 14.37 -15.30 2.57
CA ASN A 41 13.63 -16.35 1.87
C ASN A 41 12.64 -15.78 0.86
N VAL A 42 11.86 -14.76 1.25
CA VAL A 42 10.90 -14.10 0.36
C VAL A 42 11.61 -13.38 -0.80
N PHE A 43 12.76 -12.77 -0.56
CA PHE A 43 13.54 -12.14 -1.63
C PHE A 43 14.06 -13.16 -2.64
N ALA A 44 14.50 -14.33 -2.17
CA ALA A 44 14.88 -15.42 -3.05
C ALA A 44 13.68 -15.94 -3.86
N GLU A 45 12.52 -16.12 -3.22
CA GLU A 45 11.26 -16.50 -3.88
C GLU A 45 10.90 -15.50 -4.98
N ILE A 46 10.89 -14.20 -4.68
CA ILE A 46 10.60 -13.12 -5.64
C ILE A 46 11.56 -13.17 -6.83
N LYS A 47 12.87 -13.32 -6.59
CA LYS A 47 13.87 -13.39 -7.67
C LYS A 47 13.69 -14.62 -8.57
N SER A 48 13.18 -15.72 -8.01
CA SER A 48 12.89 -16.93 -8.78
C SER A 48 11.58 -16.83 -9.57
N LYS A 49 10.57 -16.15 -9.02
CA LYS A 49 9.21 -16.08 -9.56
C LYS A 49 9.03 -15.00 -10.62
N TYR A 50 9.68 -13.85 -10.48
CA TYR A 50 9.43 -12.68 -11.32
C TYR A 50 10.64 -12.28 -12.15
N ASN A 51 10.36 -11.71 -13.32
CA ASN A 51 11.32 -11.00 -14.14
C ASN A 51 10.96 -9.50 -14.16
N ILE A 52 11.97 -8.63 -14.10
CA ILE A 52 11.79 -7.17 -13.99
C ILE A 52 11.08 -6.55 -15.20
N GLU A 53 11.21 -7.15 -16.39
CA GLU A 53 10.67 -6.68 -17.67
C GLU A 53 9.19 -7.06 -17.80
N SER A 54 8.82 -8.26 -17.35
CA SER A 54 7.46 -8.81 -17.44
C SER A 54 6.61 -8.63 -16.18
N LEU A 55 7.17 -8.13 -15.06
CA LEU A 55 6.43 -7.90 -13.82
C LEU A 55 5.17 -7.03 -14.02
N LYS A 56 5.24 -6.06 -14.93
CA LYS A 56 4.11 -5.17 -15.26
C LYS A 56 2.92 -5.93 -15.88
N ASP A 57 3.18 -7.10 -16.45
CA ASP A 57 2.21 -7.93 -17.15
C ASP A 57 1.56 -8.98 -16.22
N THR A 58 2.07 -9.12 -14.99
CA THR A 58 1.43 -9.93 -13.94
C THR A 58 0.02 -9.41 -13.66
N PRO A 59 -1.02 -10.28 -13.62
CA PRO A 59 -2.42 -9.83 -13.54
C PRO A 59 -2.73 -8.86 -12.41
N SER A 60 -2.25 -9.13 -11.19
CA SER A 60 -2.42 -8.28 -10.01
C SER A 60 -1.75 -6.92 -10.16
N VAL A 61 -0.49 -6.90 -10.59
CA VAL A 61 0.27 -5.68 -10.86
C VAL A 61 -0.44 -4.85 -11.92
N ARG A 62 -0.87 -5.47 -13.02
CA ARG A 62 -1.62 -4.79 -14.08
C ARG A 62 -2.92 -4.18 -13.56
N ALA A 63 -3.69 -4.93 -12.76
CA ALA A 63 -4.93 -4.44 -12.15
C ALA A 63 -4.70 -3.21 -11.25
N TYR A 64 -3.65 -3.20 -10.43
CA TYR A 64 -3.29 -2.02 -9.63
C TYR A 64 -2.86 -0.84 -10.49
N ARG A 65 -2.13 -1.06 -11.58
CA ARG A 65 -1.73 0.02 -12.49
C ARG A 65 -2.94 0.62 -13.21
N GLU A 66 -3.85 -0.23 -13.69
CA GLU A 66 -5.14 0.18 -14.26
C GLU A 66 -5.96 1.01 -13.26
N PHE A 67 -6.05 0.56 -12.00
CA PHE A 67 -6.68 1.33 -10.93
C PHE A 67 -6.02 2.71 -10.76
N PHE A 68 -4.69 2.78 -10.70
CA PHE A 68 -3.94 4.04 -10.57
C PHE A 68 -4.21 5.00 -11.74
N TRP A 69 -4.15 4.52 -12.99
CA TRP A 69 -4.47 5.34 -14.17
C TRP A 69 -5.89 5.90 -14.09
N ARG A 70 -6.87 5.10 -13.66
CA ARG A 70 -8.27 5.52 -13.57
C ARG A 70 -8.51 6.61 -12.53
N ILE A 71 -7.69 6.70 -11.48
CA ILE A 71 -7.74 7.77 -10.48
C ILE A 71 -6.77 8.94 -10.79
N GLY A 72 -6.19 8.95 -11.99
CA GLY A 72 -5.31 10.04 -12.46
C GLY A 72 -3.87 9.95 -11.97
N ILE A 73 -3.45 8.83 -11.39
CA ILE A 73 -2.07 8.60 -10.94
C ILE A 73 -1.34 7.81 -12.01
N ASP A 74 -0.27 8.37 -12.56
CA ASP A 74 0.61 7.65 -13.51
C ASP A 74 1.44 6.58 -12.75
N PRO A 75 1.15 5.28 -12.91
CA PRO A 75 1.83 4.21 -12.18
C PRO A 75 3.27 3.99 -12.67
N THR A 76 3.70 4.60 -13.77
CA THR A 76 5.12 4.57 -14.19
C THR A 76 5.97 5.53 -13.36
N LYS A 77 5.36 6.61 -12.85
CA LYS A 77 5.96 7.62 -11.98
C LYS A 77 5.75 7.28 -10.51
N ASN A 78 4.50 6.99 -10.13
CA ASN A 78 4.07 6.64 -8.78
C ASN A 78 3.56 5.20 -8.76
N ARG A 79 4.49 4.25 -8.60
CA ARG A 79 4.16 2.82 -8.62
C ARG A 79 3.34 2.41 -7.39
N PRO A 80 2.40 1.46 -7.55
CA PRO A 80 1.81 0.75 -6.42
C PRO A 80 2.89 0.14 -5.51
N ALA A 81 2.66 0.15 -4.19
CA ALA A 81 3.68 -0.21 -3.21
C ALA A 81 4.25 -1.63 -3.42
N ALA A 82 3.38 -2.62 -3.66
CA ALA A 82 3.79 -4.01 -3.93
C ALA A 82 4.73 -4.10 -5.15
N GLU A 83 4.35 -3.48 -6.28
CA GLU A 83 5.21 -3.43 -7.48
C GLU A 83 6.54 -2.75 -7.16
N ALA A 84 6.53 -1.60 -6.48
CA ALA A 84 7.74 -0.86 -6.15
C ALA A 84 8.73 -1.68 -5.30
N LEU A 85 8.21 -2.43 -4.32
CA LEU A 85 9.01 -3.30 -3.45
C LEU A 85 9.57 -4.51 -4.20
N ILE A 86 8.76 -5.21 -4.98
CA ILE A 86 9.20 -6.35 -5.81
C ILE A 86 10.31 -5.89 -6.76
N ARG A 87 10.14 -4.75 -7.44
CA ARG A 87 11.17 -4.20 -8.34
C ARG A 87 12.48 -3.90 -7.61
N ARG A 88 12.45 -3.38 -6.39
CA ARG A 88 13.68 -3.15 -5.60
C ARG A 88 14.43 -4.46 -5.36
N VAL A 89 13.73 -5.53 -4.99
CA VAL A 89 14.32 -6.86 -4.79
C VAL A 89 14.97 -7.37 -6.09
N LEU A 90 14.27 -7.28 -7.21
CA LEU A 90 14.77 -7.74 -8.52
C LEU A 90 15.98 -6.95 -9.02
N LEU A 91 16.03 -5.64 -8.72
CA LEU A 91 17.14 -4.77 -9.07
C LEU A 91 18.32 -4.83 -8.07
N GLY A 92 18.21 -5.63 -7.00
CA GLY A 92 19.23 -5.67 -5.95
C GLY A 92 19.33 -4.38 -5.14
N ASN A 93 18.30 -3.53 -5.17
CA ASN A 93 18.26 -2.29 -4.41
C ASN A 93 17.93 -2.58 -2.93
N PRO A 94 18.41 -1.73 -2.00
CA PRO A 94 18.07 -1.87 -0.60
C PRO A 94 16.55 -1.71 -0.39
N ILE A 95 16.00 -2.61 0.43
CA ILE A 95 14.65 -2.50 0.98
C ILE A 95 14.74 -1.72 2.29
N PRO A 96 13.86 -0.73 2.53
CA PRO A 96 13.82 -0.03 3.81
C PRO A 96 13.67 -1.01 4.98
N LYS A 97 14.54 -0.87 5.99
CA LYS A 97 14.41 -1.54 7.29
C LYS A 97 13.92 -0.49 8.28
N ILE A 98 12.68 -0.61 8.73
CA ILE A 98 12.02 0.41 9.56
C ILE A 98 11.82 -0.11 10.98
N ASN A 99 11.00 -1.16 11.11
CA ASN A 99 10.76 -1.90 12.35
C ASN A 99 10.07 -3.22 12.00
N THR A 100 9.97 -4.12 12.96
CA THR A 100 9.41 -5.47 12.73
C THR A 100 8.00 -5.47 12.14
N PHE A 101 7.17 -4.49 12.52
CA PHE A 101 5.79 -4.40 12.04
C PHE A 101 5.71 -3.93 10.58
N VAL A 102 6.30 -2.78 10.27
CA VAL A 102 6.29 -2.20 8.92
C VAL A 102 6.98 -3.13 7.93
N ASP A 103 8.08 -3.74 8.36
CA ASP A 103 8.82 -4.68 7.52
C ASP A 103 8.02 -5.94 7.23
N SER A 104 7.25 -6.45 8.20
CA SER A 104 6.33 -7.59 7.99
C SER A 104 5.24 -7.26 6.98
N LEU A 105 4.68 -6.05 7.03
CA LEU A 105 3.68 -5.58 6.06
C LEU A 105 4.26 -5.47 4.65
N ASN A 106 5.48 -4.95 4.53
CA ASN A 106 6.17 -4.86 3.24
C ASN A 106 6.41 -6.26 2.65
N ILE A 107 6.83 -7.23 3.48
CA ILE A 107 6.97 -8.63 3.05
C ILE A 107 5.62 -9.22 2.62
N ALA A 108 4.56 -9.06 3.42
CA ALA A 108 3.23 -9.54 3.09
C ALA A 108 2.70 -8.93 1.78
N SER A 109 2.92 -7.63 1.58
CA SER A 109 2.52 -6.90 0.36
C SER A 109 3.26 -7.43 -0.87
N MET A 110 4.56 -7.71 -0.77
CA MET A 110 5.31 -8.33 -1.87
C MET A 110 4.84 -9.74 -2.21
N LYS A 111 4.57 -10.58 -1.20
CA LYS A 111 4.12 -11.96 -1.43
C LYS A 111 2.74 -12.05 -2.06
N SER A 112 1.83 -11.19 -1.61
CA SER A 112 0.43 -11.18 -2.05
C SER A 112 0.18 -10.34 -3.29
N GLU A 113 1.13 -9.46 -3.66
CA GLU A 113 0.97 -8.42 -4.69
C GLU A 113 -0.14 -7.40 -4.35
N VAL A 114 -0.66 -7.44 -3.12
CA VAL A 114 -1.71 -6.54 -2.62
C VAL A 114 -1.09 -5.34 -1.94
N ALA A 115 -1.63 -4.15 -2.20
CA ALA A 115 -1.25 -2.95 -1.48
C ALA A 115 -1.77 -3.01 -0.04
N ILE A 116 -0.87 -2.90 0.94
CA ILE A 116 -1.20 -2.94 2.36
C ILE A 116 -0.86 -1.60 2.99
N GLY A 117 -1.84 -0.99 3.65
CA GLY A 117 -1.66 0.18 4.51
C GLY A 117 -1.97 -0.17 5.96
N SER A 118 -1.31 0.51 6.89
CA SER A 118 -1.55 0.39 8.32
C SER A 118 -1.70 1.75 8.96
N PHE A 119 -2.59 1.85 9.94
CA PHE A 119 -2.87 3.07 10.68
C PHE A 119 -2.82 2.77 12.17
N ASP A 120 -2.39 3.76 12.95
CA ASP A 120 -2.44 3.72 14.41
C ASP A 120 -3.89 3.89 14.85
N ALA A 121 -4.49 2.81 15.38
CA ALA A 121 -5.91 2.76 15.70
C ALA A 121 -6.31 3.80 16.76
N ASP A 122 -5.41 4.14 17.69
CA ASP A 122 -5.65 5.13 18.74
C ASP A 122 -5.74 6.55 18.21
N LYS A 123 -5.29 6.78 16.97
CA LYS A 123 -5.36 8.09 16.28
C LYS A 123 -6.57 8.23 15.37
N ILE A 124 -7.36 7.18 15.21
CA ILE A 124 -8.57 7.21 14.38
C ILE A 124 -9.71 7.77 15.21
N SER A 125 -10.19 8.93 14.83
CA SER A 125 -11.13 9.74 15.61
C SER A 125 -12.58 9.24 15.55
N LYS A 126 -12.94 8.52 14.50
CA LYS A 126 -14.29 7.98 14.28
C LYS A 126 -14.29 6.47 14.15
N GLU A 127 -15.42 5.87 14.52
CA GLU A 127 -15.62 4.42 14.36
C GLU A 127 -15.68 3.96 12.89
N THR A 128 -16.07 4.89 12.00
CA THR A 128 -16.25 4.66 10.57
C THR A 128 -15.19 5.40 9.78
N ILE A 129 -14.49 4.66 8.92
CA ILE A 129 -13.56 5.20 7.91
C ILE A 129 -14.25 5.14 6.56
N ILE A 130 -14.16 6.19 5.78
CA ILE A 130 -14.76 6.30 4.45
C ILE A 130 -13.64 6.29 3.40
N MET A 131 -13.69 5.34 2.47
CA MET A 131 -12.96 5.43 1.21
C MET A 131 -13.76 6.29 0.24
N ARG A 132 -13.26 7.47 -0.08
CA ARG A 132 -13.91 8.44 -0.98
C ARG A 132 -12.90 9.09 -1.91
N TYR A 133 -13.40 9.74 -2.95
CA TYR A 133 -12.61 10.75 -3.64
C TYR A 133 -12.24 11.89 -2.68
N SER A 134 -11.03 12.40 -2.84
CA SER A 134 -10.59 13.63 -2.19
C SER A 134 -11.44 14.81 -2.65
N ASN A 135 -11.47 15.87 -1.84
CA ASN A 135 -12.00 17.15 -2.28
C ASN A 135 -10.90 17.92 -3.00
N ARG A 136 -11.27 18.68 -4.02
CA ARG A 136 -10.32 19.60 -4.65
C ARG A 136 -9.85 20.63 -3.62
N GLY A 137 -8.53 20.77 -3.47
CA GLY A 137 -7.94 21.65 -2.46
C GLY A 137 -7.72 20.98 -1.10
N GLU A 138 -8.12 19.72 -0.92
CA GLU A 138 -7.85 18.96 0.30
C GLU A 138 -6.36 18.77 0.50
N VAL A 139 -5.87 19.02 1.71
CA VAL A 139 -4.45 18.98 2.02
C VAL A 139 -4.10 17.63 2.64
N PHE A 140 -3.21 16.89 1.99
CA PHE A 140 -2.74 15.58 2.46
C PHE A 140 -1.32 15.67 3.01
N HIS A 141 -1.14 15.20 4.25
CA HIS A 141 0.14 15.14 4.94
C HIS A 141 0.66 13.70 4.90
N GLY A 142 1.46 13.36 3.90
CA GLY A 142 2.00 12.01 3.76
C GLY A 142 3.18 11.73 4.69
N ILE A 143 3.31 10.47 5.08
CA ILE A 143 4.42 9.99 5.91
C ILE A 143 5.74 10.20 5.16
N GLY A 144 6.71 10.84 5.82
CA GLY A 144 8.03 11.11 5.25
C GLY A 144 8.06 12.20 4.17
N MET A 145 6.94 12.91 3.94
CA MET A 145 6.91 14.02 2.98
C MET A 145 7.41 15.31 3.65
N GLY A 146 8.32 16.02 2.98
CA GLY A 146 8.84 17.29 3.48
C GLY A 146 7.84 18.45 3.42
N LYS A 147 6.78 18.32 2.61
CA LYS A 147 5.67 19.27 2.50
C LYS A 147 4.36 18.53 2.21
N PRO A 148 3.22 19.04 2.69
CA PRO A 148 1.91 18.56 2.28
C PRO A 148 1.69 18.69 0.77
N ILE A 149 0.81 17.85 0.22
CA ILE A 149 0.29 18.00 -1.14
C ILE A 149 -1.15 18.47 -1.11
N VAL A 150 -1.52 19.22 -2.13
CA VAL A 150 -2.91 19.63 -2.37
C VAL A 150 -3.51 18.66 -3.39
N LEU A 151 -4.59 18.01 -3.01
CA LEU A 151 -5.28 17.02 -3.83
C LEU A 151 -6.18 17.69 -4.87
N ASN A 152 -6.37 17.04 -6.01
CA ASN A 152 -7.10 17.58 -7.15
C ASN A 152 -8.56 17.16 -7.19
N GLY A 153 -8.93 16.19 -6.35
CA GLY A 153 -10.28 15.65 -6.25
C GLY A 153 -10.50 14.35 -7.02
N SER A 154 -9.45 13.82 -7.67
CA SER A 154 -9.49 12.53 -8.37
C SER A 154 -8.86 11.41 -7.56
N GLU A 155 -8.04 11.75 -6.56
CA GLU A 155 -7.36 10.80 -5.71
C GLU A 155 -8.36 10.14 -4.76
N ILE A 156 -8.33 8.81 -4.66
CA ILE A 156 -9.11 8.06 -3.66
C ILE A 156 -8.32 8.01 -2.35
N ILE A 157 -8.97 8.39 -1.26
CA ILE A 157 -8.37 8.46 0.09
C ILE A 157 -9.23 7.71 1.11
N LEU A 158 -8.59 7.32 2.22
CA LEU A 158 -9.27 6.91 3.45
C LEU A 158 -9.39 8.13 4.37
N SER A 159 -10.59 8.41 4.85
CA SER A 159 -10.89 9.55 5.71
C SER A 159 -11.72 9.09 6.91
N ASP A 160 -11.29 9.45 8.11
CA ASP A 160 -12.04 9.29 9.36
C ASP A 160 -12.70 10.61 9.81
N ALA A 161 -12.56 11.68 9.00
CA ALA A 161 -13.02 13.03 9.31
C ALA A 161 -14.47 13.31 8.86
#